data_AF-A0A2P5AR16-F1
#
_entry.id   AF-A0A2P5AR16-F1
#
_cell.length_a   1.000
_cell.length_b   1.000
_cell.length_c   1.000
_cell.angle_alpha   90.00
_cell.angle_beta   90.00
_cell.angle_gamma   90.00
#
_symmetry.space_group_name_H-M   'P 1'
#
loop_
_entity.id
_entity.type
_entity.pdbx_description
1 polymer ?
#
loop_
_entity_poly.entity_id
_entity_poly.type
_entity_poly.pdbx_seq_one_letter_code
_entity_poly.pdbx_strand_id
1 'polypeptide(L)'
;NMSVFGDLRLKDAATLTRIKYLKEIESSPMWTRSPSEERKSLKEELNNILFIQERAAQLKSKIQWAKLGDANTRVFYKLFSARKS
;
A
#
# COMPACT_ATOMS: atom_id res chain seq x y z
N ASN A 1 -5.56 -5.49 11.61
CA ASN A 1 -4.73 -5.23 10.41
C ASN A 1 -5.50 -5.34 9.09
N MET A 2 -6.36 -6.35 8.85
CA MET A 2 -7.15 -6.41 7.61
C MET A 2 -8.16 -5.26 7.43
N SER A 3 -8.82 -4.78 8.50
CA SER A 3 -9.76 -3.65 8.37
C SER A 3 -9.05 -2.38 7.91
N VAL A 4 -7.94 -2.00 8.55
CA VAL A 4 -7.15 -0.81 8.17
C VAL A 4 -6.70 -0.84 6.70
N PHE A 5 -6.21 -1.98 6.21
CA PHE A 5 -5.84 -2.12 4.80
C PHE A 5 -7.04 -2.20 3.85
N GLY A 6 -8.19 -2.70 4.31
CA GLY A 6 -9.45 -2.66 3.57
C GLY A 6 -9.96 -1.23 3.44
N ASP A 7 -9.98 -0.49 4.53
CA ASP A 7 -10.37 0.92 4.59
C ASP A 7 -9.48 1.78 3.71
N LEU A 8 -8.16 1.51 3.68
CA LEU A 8 -7.21 2.18 2.79
C LEU A 8 -7.51 1.91 1.31
N ARG A 9 -7.91 0.69 0.92
CA ARG A 9 -8.28 0.38 -0.47
C ARG A 9 -9.60 1.03 -0.88
N LEU A 10 -10.57 1.07 0.02
CA LEU A 10 -11.84 1.75 -0.22
C LEU A 10 -11.63 3.26 -0.39
N LYS A 11 -10.78 3.86 0.46
CA LYS A 11 -10.35 5.25 0.32
C LYS A 11 -9.61 5.50 -0.99
N ASP A 12 -8.64 4.66 -1.35
CA ASP A 12 -7.91 4.74 -2.63
C ASP A 12 -8.87 4.77 -3.83
N ALA A 13 -9.79 3.81 -3.90
CA ALA A 13 -10.77 3.72 -4.98
C ALA A 13 -11.70 4.95 -5.03
N ALA A 14 -12.16 5.44 -3.87
CA ALA A 14 -13.00 6.63 -3.79
C ALA A 14 -12.24 7.89 -4.23
N THR A 15 -11.01 8.07 -3.76
CA THR A 15 -10.13 9.19 -4.11
C THR A 15 -9.84 9.21 -5.61
N LEU A 16 -9.50 8.06 -6.21
CA LEU A 16 -9.29 7.94 -7.66
C LEU A 16 -10.54 8.28 -8.47
N THR A 17 -11.70 7.79 -8.03
CA THR A 17 -12.99 8.08 -8.67
C THR A 17 -13.29 9.57 -8.65
N ARG A 18 -13.06 10.23 -7.50
CA ARG A 18 -13.29 11.67 -7.37
C ARG A 18 -12.30 12.49 -8.20
N ILE A 19 -11.03 12.12 -8.23
CA ILE A 19 -10.03 12.77 -9.10
C ILE A 19 -10.42 12.64 -10.58
N LYS A 20 -10.90 11.46 -11.01
CA LYS A 20 -11.35 11.24 -12.38
C LYS A 20 -12.51 12.15 -12.73
N TYR A 21 -13.53 12.21 -11.87
CA TYR A 21 -14.65 13.13 -12.03
C TYR A 21 -14.18 14.60 -12.13
N LEU A 22 -13.30 15.04 -11.22
CA LEU A 22 -12.76 16.40 -11.23
C LEU A 22 -12.00 16.72 -12.53
N LYS A 23 -11.34 15.74 -13.13
CA LYS A 23 -10.67 15.88 -14.43
C LYS A 23 -11.66 16.01 -15.59
N GLU A 24 -12.78 15.29 -15.54
CA GLU A 24 -13.82 15.36 -16.58
C GLU A 24 -14.51 16.73 -16.59
N ILE A 25 -14.76 17.30 -15.41
CA ILE A 25 -15.38 18.63 -15.29
C ILE A 25 -14.40 19.80 -15.45
N GLU A 26 -13.10 19.55 -15.69
CA GLU A 26 -12.09 20.61 -15.84
C GLU A 26 -12.34 21.51 -17.06
N SER A 27 -12.99 20.97 -18.09
CA SER A 27 -13.42 21.72 -19.29
C SER A 27 -14.78 22.41 -19.13
N SER A 28 -15.48 22.16 -18.03
CA SER A 28 -16.81 22.72 -17.77
C SER A 28 -16.72 24.13 -17.17
N PRO A 29 -17.71 25.01 -17.41
CA PRO A 29 -17.86 26.26 -16.67
C PRO A 29 -17.95 26.08 -15.15
N MET A 30 -18.24 24.86 -14.67
CA MET A 30 -18.25 24.51 -13.25
C MET A 30 -16.83 24.37 -12.65
N TRP A 31 -15.78 24.43 -13.47
CA TRP A 31 -14.40 24.42 -13.00
C TRP A 31 -14.04 25.74 -12.33
N THR A 32 -14.15 25.75 -11.00
CA THR A 32 -13.82 26.90 -10.16
C THR A 32 -12.59 26.60 -9.29
N ARG A 33 -12.18 27.59 -8.49
CA ARG A 33 -11.02 27.44 -7.58
C ARG A 33 -11.19 26.27 -6.60
N SER A 34 -12.40 26.05 -6.11
CA SER A 34 -12.69 24.99 -5.13
C SER A 34 -12.46 23.56 -5.68
N PRO A 35 -13.02 23.14 -6.83
CA PRO A 35 -12.69 21.87 -7.48
C PRO A 35 -11.20 21.68 -7.78
N SER A 36 -10.48 22.76 -8.10
CA SER A 36 -9.03 22.72 -8.35
C SER A 36 -8.23 22.45 -7.06
N GLU A 37 -8.58 23.15 -5.97
CA GLU A 37 -7.97 22.94 -4.64
C GLU A 37 -8.32 21.55 -4.10
N GLU A 38 -9.56 21.09 -4.28
CA GLU A 38 -10.00 19.73 -3.94
C GLU A 38 -9.15 18.69 -4.68
N ARG A 39 -8.97 18.85 -6.00
CA ARG A 39 -8.15 17.94 -6.80
C ARG A 39 -6.71 17.89 -6.30
N LYS A 40 -6.14 19.02 -5.89
CA LYS A 40 -4.78 19.08 -5.33
C LYS A 40 -4.71 18.30 -4.01
N SER A 41 -5.65 18.54 -3.10
CA SER A 41 -5.73 17.84 -1.82
C SER A 41 -5.90 16.33 -1.99
N LEU A 42 -6.78 15.89 -2.89
CA LEU A 42 -6.99 14.47 -3.19
C LEU A 42 -5.75 13.79 -3.77
N LYS A 43 -4.96 14.50 -4.60
CA LYS A 43 -3.68 13.98 -5.09
C LYS A 43 -2.66 13.81 -3.96
N GLU A 44 -2.61 14.75 -3.02
CA GLU A 44 -1.76 14.63 -1.84
C GLU A 44 -2.19 13.45 -0.94
N GLU A 45 -3.50 13.27 -0.75
CA GLU A 45 -4.04 12.11 -0.02
C GLU A 45 -3.69 10.79 -0.71
N LEU A 46 -3.82 10.72 -2.04
CA LEU A 46 -3.45 9.54 -2.82
C LEU A 46 -1.96 9.18 -2.64
N ASN A 47 -1.08 10.18 -2.67
CA ASN A 47 0.35 9.97 -2.44
C ASN A 47 0.63 9.40 -1.04
N ASN A 48 -0.09 9.89 -0.02
CA ASN A 48 0.04 9.37 1.33
C ASN A 48 -0.43 7.91 1.45
N ILE A 49 -1.54 7.55 0.78
CA ILE A 49 -2.04 6.18 0.72
C ILE A 49 -1.00 5.26 0.07
N LEU A 50 -0.44 5.66 -1.08
CA LEU A 50 0.59 4.91 -1.79
C LEU A 50 1.84 4.70 -0.92
N PHE A 51 2.29 5.74 -0.23
CA PHE A 51 3.44 5.65 0.68
C PHE A 51 3.21 4.63 1.82
N ILE A 52 2.01 4.62 2.42
CA ILE A 52 1.65 3.65 3.45
C ILE A 52 1.64 2.22 2.90
N GLN A 53 1.06 2.03 1.71
CA GLN A 53 1.01 0.73 1.05
C GLN A 53 2.41 0.20 0.72
N GLU A 54 3.29 1.05 0.20
CA GLU A 54 4.67 0.69 -0.12
C GLU A 54 5.42 0.27 1.15
N ARG A 55 5.36 1.07 2.20
CA ARG A 55 6.01 0.77 3.48
C ARG A 55 5.51 -0.55 4.06
N ALA A 56 4.21 -0.81 3.97
CA ALA A 56 3.63 -2.07 4.39
C ALA A 56 4.13 -3.26 3.56
N ALA A 57 4.26 -3.10 2.24
CA ALA A 57 4.79 -4.12 1.35
C ALA A 57 6.26 -4.44 1.66
N GLN A 58 7.09 -3.40 1.88
CA GLN A 58 8.49 -3.55 2.28
C GLN A 58 8.62 -4.31 3.62
N LEU A 59 7.81 -3.97 4.63
CA LEU A 59 7.80 -4.66 5.92
C LEU A 59 7.39 -6.13 5.77
N LYS A 60 6.35 -6.42 4.98
CA LYS A 60 5.93 -7.80 4.70
C LYS A 60 7.05 -8.60 4.02
N SER A 61 7.73 -8.01 3.05
CA SER A 61 8.87 -8.61 2.37
C SER A 61 10.00 -8.94 3.35
N LYS A 62 10.41 -7.98 4.19
CA LYS A 62 11.44 -8.20 5.23
C LYS A 62 11.08 -9.34 6.18
N ILE A 63 9.84 -9.39 6.65
CA ILE A 63 9.35 -10.46 7.53
C ILE A 63 9.38 -11.81 6.82
N GLN A 64 8.99 -11.86 5.54
CA GLN A 64 9.03 -13.08 4.75
C GLN A 64 10.46 -13.59 4.56
N TRP A 65 11.40 -12.71 4.22
CA TRP A 65 12.82 -13.05 4.11
C TRP A 65 13.40 -13.57 5.43
N ALA A 66 13.07 -12.92 6.55
CA ALA A 66 13.50 -13.38 7.87
C ALA A 66 12.95 -14.78 8.20
N LYS A 67 11.67 -15.05 7.89
CA LYS A 67 11.06 -16.38 8.07
C LYS A 67 11.71 -17.46 7.21
N LEU A 68 12.05 -17.16 5.96
CA LEU A 68 12.74 -18.08 5.07
C LEU A 68 14.16 -18.38 5.58
N GLY A 69 14.87 -17.36 6.07
CA GLY A 69 16.18 -17.52 6.71
C GLY A 69 16.13 -18.42 7.94
N ASP A 70 15.16 -18.20 8.83
CA ASP A 70 14.95 -19.05 10.03
C ASP A 70 14.60 -20.49 9.65
N ALA A 71 13.71 -20.69 8.68
CA ALA A 71 13.33 -22.01 8.19
C ALA A 71 14.54 -22.78 7.62
N ASN A 72 15.34 -22.14 6.77
CA ASN A 72 16.53 -22.74 6.18
C ASN A 72 17.58 -23.10 7.24
N THR A 73 17.79 -22.21 8.20
CA THR A 73 18.72 -22.43 9.31
C THR A 73 18.27 -23.62 10.17
N ARG A 74 16.97 -23.71 10.48
CA ARG A 74 16.39 -24.82 11.25
C ARG A 74 16.50 -26.16 10.53
N VAL A 75 16.30 -26.19 9.21
CA VAL A 75 16.49 -27.40 8.39
C VAL A 75 17.95 -27.83 8.41
N PHE A 76 18.89 -26.90 8.26
CA PHE A 76 20.32 -27.20 8.30
C PHE A 76 20.72 -27.82 9.64
N TYR A 77 20.32 -27.22 10.77
CA TYR A 77 20.59 -27.77 12.10
C TYR A 77 20.01 -29.17 12.29
N LYS A 78 18.79 -29.43 11.81
CA LYS A 78 18.17 -30.77 11.87
C LYS A 78 18.95 -31.83 11.07
N LEU A 79 19.42 -31.48 9.86
CA LEU A 79 20.21 -32.39 9.05
C LEU A 79 21.58 -32.68 9.68
N PHE A 80 22.19 -31.67 10.30
CA PHE A 80 23.50 -31.80 10.95
C PHE A 80 23.42 -32.62 12.24
N SER A 81 22.36 -32.47 13.04
CA SER A 81 22.14 -33.28 14.23
C SER A 81 21.80 -34.73 13.90
N ALA A 82 21.02 -34.97 12.84
CA ALA A 82 20.69 -36.32 12.39
C ALA A 82 21.92 -37.15 11.92
N ARG A 83 22.98 -36.50 11.44
CA ARG A 83 24.24 -37.16 11.06
C ARG A 83 25.19 -37.45 12.22
N LYS A 84 24.93 -36.89 13.41
CA LYS A 84 25.73 -37.13 14.62
C LYS A 84 25.16 -38.22 15.53
N SER A 85 24.04 -38.83 15.12
CA SER A 85 23.47 -40.06 15.66
C SER A 85 23.96 -41.26 14.87
#